data_AF-A0A847HIE6-F1
#
_entry.id   AF-A0A847HIE6-F1
#
_cell.length_a   1.000
_cell.length_b   1.000
_cell.length_c   1.000
_cell.angle_alpha   90.00
_cell.angle_beta   90.00
_cell.angle_gamma   90.00
#
_symmetry.space_group_name_H-M   'P 1'
#
loop_
_entity.id
_entity.type
_entity.pdbx_description
1 polymer ?
#
loop_
_entity_poly.entity_id
_entity_poly.type
_entity_poly.pdbx_seq_one_letter_code
_entity_poly.pdbx_strand_id
1 'polypeptide(L)' 'MTESSTSLAIMFADIAQSTKLYDKIGNTAAHALISLCIAVMAKVCSEHEGTVIKT' A
#
# COMPACT_ATOMS: atom_id res chain seq x y z
N MET A 1 8.84 -28.14 -20.59
CA MET A 1 8.58 -27.21 -19.48
C MET A 1 7.13 -27.40 -19.07
N THR A 2 6.88 -27.95 -17.89
CA THR A 2 5.53 -28.05 -17.32
C THR A 2 5.16 -26.71 -16.70
N GLU A 3 4.19 -26.00 -17.29
CA GLU A 3 3.61 -24.80 -16.70
C GLU A 3 2.79 -25.18 -15.46
N SER A 4 3.22 -24.72 -14.29
CA SER A 4 2.48 -24.83 -13.04
C SER A 4 1.57 -23.62 -12.89
N SER A 5 0.28 -23.78 -13.14
CA SER A 5 -0.70 -22.71 -12.89
C SER A 5 -1.03 -22.66 -11.39
N THR A 6 -0.69 -21.56 -10.74
CA THR A 6 -1.03 -21.31 -9.33
C THR A 6 -2.11 -20.24 -9.27
N SER A 7 -3.19 -20.52 -8.54
CA SER A 7 -4.24 -19.52 -8.30
C SER A 7 -3.75 -18.56 -7.21
N LEU A 8 -3.74 -17.27 -7.52
CA LEU A 8 -3.33 -16.21 -6.61
C LEU A 8 -4.43 -15.15 -6.54
N ALA A 9 -4.53 -14.47 -5.40
CA ALA A 9 -5.37 -13.30 -5.22
C ALA A 9 -4.54 -12.03 -5.36
N ILE A 10 -5.06 -11.03 -6.08
CA ILE A 10 -4.45 -9.71 -6.23
C ILE A 10 -5.35 -8.68 -5.53
N MET A 11 -4.77 -7.89 -4.64
CA MET A 11 -5.46 -6.82 -3.92
C MET A 11 -4.90 -5.47 -4.33
N PHE A 12 -5.79 -4.50 -4.56
CA PHE A 12 -5.46 -3.09 -4.77
C PHE A 12 -6.02 -2.25 -3.63
N ALA A 13 -5.24 -1.28 -3.15
CA ALA A 13 -5.63 -0.36 -2.10
C ALA A 13 -5.16 1.06 -2.46
N ASP A 14 -5.95 2.07 -2.10
CA ASP A 14 -5.66 3.48 -2.36
C ASP A 14 -6.00 4.34 -1.13
N ILE A 15 -5.28 5.46 -0.97
CA ILE A 15 -5.54 6.44 0.08
C ILE A 15 -6.41 7.56 -0.50
N ALA A 16 -7.71 7.49 -0.20
CA ALA A 16 -8.67 8.47 -0.68
C ALA A 16 -8.32 9.90 -0.26
N GLN A 17 -8.48 10.85 -1.19
CA GLN A 17 -8.24 12.28 -0.99
C GLN A 17 -6.82 12.63 -0.51
N SER A 18 -5.83 11.78 -0.77
CA SER A 18 -4.42 12.01 -0.40
C SER A 18 -3.90 13.37 -0.88
N THR A 19 -4.31 13.86 -2.05
CA THR A 19 -3.94 15.21 -2.55
C THR A 19 -4.39 16.34 -1.61
N LYS A 20 -5.62 16.28 -1.08
CA LYS A 20 -6.15 17.33 -0.18
C LYS A 20 -5.41 17.37 1.15
N LEU A 21 -4.73 16.28 1.51
CA LEU A 21 -3.89 16.23 2.70
C LEU A 21 -2.70 17.18 2.56
N TYR A 22 -2.10 17.25 1.37
CA TYR A 22 -0.99 18.17 1.09
C TYR A 22 -1.42 19.63 1.27
N ASP A 23 -2.60 19.99 0.80
CA ASP A 23 -3.14 21.35 0.95
C ASP A 23 -3.40 21.71 2.42
N LYS A 24 -3.83 20.74 3.24
CA LYS A 24 -4.27 20.98 4.62
C LYS A 24 -3.12 21.04 5.63
N ILE A 25 -2.13 20.15 5.50
CA ILE A 25 -1.06 20.00 6.50
C ILE A 25 0.34 20.24 5.93
N GLY A 26 0.43 20.60 4.64
CA GLY A 26 1.69 20.84 3.96
C GLY A 26 2.40 19.55 3.56
N ASN A 27 3.36 19.69 2.64
CA ASN A 27 3.99 18.55 1.95
C ASN A 27 4.69 17.58 2.91
N THR A 28 5.49 18.08 3.85
CA THR A 28 6.27 17.23 4.74
C THR A 28 5.39 16.39 5.66
N ALA A 29 4.37 17.00 6.26
CA ALA A 29 3.46 16.30 7.17
C ALA A 29 2.53 15.34 6.41
N ALA A 30 2.03 15.74 5.24
CA ALA A 30 1.23 14.89 4.38
C ALA A 30 2.00 13.66 3.92
N HIS A 31 3.24 13.84 3.45
CA HIS A 31 4.11 12.74 3.04
C HIS A 31 4.38 11.79 4.20
N ALA A 32 4.73 12.30 5.39
CA ALA A 32 4.98 11.46 6.56
C ALA A 32 3.75 10.61 6.93
N LEU A 33 2.54 11.18 6.88
CA LEU A 33 1.30 10.47 7.19
C LEU A 33 0.98 9.39 6.13
N ILE A 34 1.15 9.71 4.85
CA ILE A 34 0.96 8.76 3.74
C ILE A 34 1.94 7.60 3.86
N SER A 35 3.23 7.89 4.08
CA SER A 35 4.25 6.85 4.28
C SER A 35 3.93 5.94 5.46
N LEU A 36 3.44 6.50 6.57
CA LEU A 36 3.02 5.71 7.73
C LEU A 36 1.83 4.80 7.40
N CYS A 37 0.83 5.32 6.67
CA CYS A 37 -0.33 4.53 6.24
C CYS A 37 0.09 3.35 5.36
N ILE A 38 0.98 3.59 4.38
CA ILE A 38 1.53 2.55 3.51
C ILE A 38 2.32 1.51 4.33
N ALA A 39 3.12 1.95 5.30
CA ALA A 39 3.87 1.04 6.17
C ALA A 39 2.96 0.14 7.00
N VAL A 40 1.83 0.65 7.51
CA VAL A 40 0.82 -0.14 8.21
C VAL A 40 0.20 -1.19 7.28
N MET A 41 -0.19 -0.79 6.06
CA MET A 41 -0.74 -1.72 5.07
C MET A 41 0.26 -2.81 4.70
N ALA A 42 1.52 -2.44 4.44
CA ALA A 42 2.59 -3.38 4.11
C ALA A 42 2.86 -4.39 5.23
N LYS A 43 2.85 -3.91 6.49
CA LYS A 43 3.00 -4.76 7.67
C LYS A 43 1.86 -5.79 7.74
N VAL A 44 0.61 -5.36 7.58
CA VAL A 44 -0.56 -6.25 7.61
C VAL A 44 -0.48 -7.29 6.49
N CYS A 45 -0.08 -6.90 5.27
CA CYS A 45 0.15 -7.84 4.18
C CYS A 45 1.18 -8.91 4.58
N SER A 46 2.33 -8.51 5.13
CA SER A 46 3.37 -9.44 5.55
C SER A 46 2.92 -10.36 6.69
N GLU A 47 2.11 -9.87 7.63
CA GLU A 47 1.57 -10.66 8.75
C GLU A 47 0.57 -11.74 8.27
N HIS A 48 -0.05 -11.55 7.10
CA HIS A 48 -1.00 -12.50 6.51
C HIS A 48 -0.41 -13.27 5.32
N GLU A 49 0.92 -13.42 5.28
CA GLU A 49 1.64 -14.16 4.22
C GLU A 49 1.43 -13.59 2.80
N GLY A 50 1.01 -12.33 2.72
CA GLY A 50 0.86 -11.58 1.47
C GLY A 50 2.16 -10.91 1.04
N THR A 51 2.31 -10.71 -0.27
CA THR A 51 3.48 -10.04 -0.86
C THR A 51 3.09 -8.67 -1.39
N VAL A 52 3.81 -7.63 -0.95
CA VAL A 52 3.69 -6.28 -1.53
C VAL A 52 4.41 -6.26 -2.87
N ILE A 53 3.67 -6.07 -3.96
CA ILE A 53 4.22 -6.03 -5.31
C ILE A 53 4.75 -4.63 -5.67
N LYS A 54 4.00 -3.58 -5.29
CA LYS A 54 4.34 -2.19 -5.58
C LYS A 54 3.61 -1.25 -4.62
N THR A 55 4.25 -0.11 -4.33
CA THR A 55 3.69 1.03 -3.61
C THR A 55 3.90 2.30 -4.43
#